data_AF-A0A933WI94-F1
#
_entry.id   AF-A0A933WI94-F1
#
_cell.length_a   1.000
_cell.length_b   1.000
_cell.length_c   1.000
_cell.angle_alpha   90.00
_cell.angle_beta   90.00
_cell.angle_gamma   90.00
#
_symmetry.space_group_name_H-M   'P 1'
#
loop_
_entity.id
_entity.type
_entity.pdbx_description
1 polymer ?
#
loop_
_entity_poly.entity_id
_entity_poly.type
_entity_poly.pdbx_seq_one_letter_code
_entity_poly.pdbx_strand_id
1 'polypeptide(L)'
;MRSRQRLAVCSQLRRSTFIVCALCSVFYALSVSYAAASETSIHGFLQGNYSADLDMSNPDGGDFKWAEERMQLKLDTNKEPFRLFFKTDAYYDHVDEKTDLEMREGYVDFTSSKWDLRIGRQVITWGVGDLVFINDVFPKDYEAFFSGRPMEYLKKGVDGIKIGVYPSSVSAEVIVIPFFEPNVYPQGNRFYMFDPMPLVTNREEREPSGSLDNTETAFRIYRDIAGFDTSVYFYKGFYRQTSMLPDSMSSPTKIDLFYPELSVYGASTQGRALDGVLSIEAGYYDSRQDENGTDPMIPNSQSKNLFGYQRQIWEDFTAGLQYYCEYMHDYSDYERNVPSGFPQENKLHQLTSVRLTQLLMHQTLKLSLFSFYSPSDGDYLLNPEIKYNFSDNIWAAIGGNIFGGGDEWSQFGQFEKNDNLYAQMRYEF
;
A
#
# COMPACT_ATOMS: atom_id res chain seq x y z
N MET A 1 17.06 -15.67 10.78
CA MET A 1 16.54 -14.68 9.81
C MET A 1 16.99 -14.92 8.35
N ARG A 2 18.30 -14.99 8.03
CA ARG A 2 18.80 -15.21 6.64
C ARG A 2 18.28 -16.46 5.89
N SER A 3 17.91 -17.53 6.60
CA SER A 3 17.31 -18.72 5.98
C SER A 3 15.82 -18.58 5.64
N ARG A 4 15.09 -17.71 6.36
CA ARG A 4 13.62 -17.53 6.21
C ARG A 4 13.27 -16.59 5.06
N GLN A 5 14.02 -15.51 4.84
CA GLN A 5 13.89 -14.69 3.61
C GLN A 5 14.18 -15.52 2.34
N ARG A 6 15.17 -16.43 2.38
CA ARG A 6 15.41 -17.37 1.26
C ARG A 6 14.25 -18.34 1.03
N LEU A 7 13.58 -18.80 2.08
CA LEU A 7 12.41 -19.70 1.97
C LEU A 7 11.17 -18.96 1.46
N ALA A 8 10.92 -17.74 1.93
CA ALA A 8 9.83 -16.88 1.46
C ALA A 8 10.00 -16.53 -0.02
N VAL A 9 11.18 -16.03 -0.42
CA VAL A 9 11.54 -15.74 -1.82
C VAL A 9 11.49 -16.99 -2.69
N CYS A 10 11.98 -18.15 -2.23
CA CYS A 10 11.90 -19.39 -2.99
C CYS A 10 10.46 -19.93 -3.10
N SER A 11 9.60 -19.66 -2.11
CA SER A 11 8.18 -20.03 -2.14
C SER A 11 7.35 -19.10 -3.04
N GLN A 12 7.61 -17.79 -3.01
CA GLN A 12 7.03 -16.81 -3.94
C GLN A 12 7.53 -17.08 -5.36
N LEU A 13 8.83 -17.29 -5.60
CA LEU A 13 9.33 -17.65 -6.93
C LEU A 13 8.73 -18.97 -7.43
N ARG A 14 8.61 -20.01 -6.59
CA ARG A 14 7.97 -21.28 -7.01
C ARG A 14 6.49 -21.11 -7.33
N ARG A 15 5.74 -20.35 -6.51
CA ARG A 15 4.32 -20.06 -6.75
C ARG A 15 4.13 -19.19 -8.00
N SER A 16 4.87 -18.09 -8.12
CA SER A 16 4.85 -17.20 -9.27
C SER A 16 5.27 -17.90 -10.55
N THR A 17 6.32 -18.73 -10.54
CA THR A 17 6.74 -19.52 -11.73
C THR A 17 5.66 -20.52 -12.12
N PHE A 18 5.04 -21.22 -11.17
CA PHE A 18 3.96 -22.16 -11.46
C PHE A 18 2.72 -21.45 -12.02
N ILE A 19 2.33 -20.31 -11.43
CA ILE A 19 1.20 -19.49 -11.90
C ILE A 19 1.49 -18.95 -13.30
N VAL A 20 2.68 -18.40 -13.56
CA VAL A 20 3.07 -17.89 -14.89
C VAL A 20 3.07 -19.02 -15.92
N CYS A 21 3.69 -20.16 -15.64
CA CYS A 21 3.68 -21.31 -16.55
C CYS A 21 2.27 -21.83 -16.80
N ALA A 22 1.41 -21.87 -15.78
CA ALA A 22 0.01 -22.27 -15.93
C ALA A 22 -0.78 -21.24 -16.76
N LEU A 23 -0.64 -19.95 -16.48
CA LEU A 23 -1.31 -18.87 -17.22
C LEU A 23 -0.84 -18.83 -18.68
N CYS A 24 0.46 -18.96 -18.94
CA CYS A 24 1.01 -19.05 -20.29
C CYS A 24 0.53 -20.31 -21.02
N SER A 25 0.42 -21.45 -20.33
CA SER A 25 -0.07 -22.70 -20.93
C SER A 25 -1.56 -22.62 -21.25
N VAL A 26 -2.36 -22.02 -20.36
CA VAL A 26 -3.79 -21.75 -20.57
C VAL A 26 -3.98 -20.76 -21.71
N PHE A 27 -3.22 -19.66 -21.72
CA PHE A 27 -3.26 -18.68 -22.81
C PHE A 27 -2.85 -19.32 -24.15
N TYR A 28 -1.77 -20.11 -24.17
CA TYR A 28 -1.34 -20.83 -25.38
C TYR A 28 -2.42 -21.80 -25.86
N ALA A 29 -3.00 -22.61 -24.97
CA ALA A 29 -4.08 -23.54 -25.29
C ALA A 29 -5.33 -22.82 -25.83
N LEU A 30 -5.70 -21.67 -25.26
CA LEU A 30 -6.83 -20.86 -25.71
C LEU A 30 -6.51 -20.12 -27.02
N SER A 31 -5.24 -19.80 -27.28
CA SER A 31 -4.81 -19.07 -28.48
C SER A 31 -4.82 -19.92 -29.76
N VAL A 32 -4.68 -21.25 -29.65
CA VAL A 32 -4.69 -22.19 -30.79
C VAL A 32 -6.08 -22.32 -31.43
N SER A 33 -7.16 -21.99 -30.71
CA SER A 33 -8.55 -22.13 -31.21
C SER A 33 -9.12 -20.90 -31.92
N TYR A 34 -8.45 -19.74 -31.88
CA TYR A 34 -8.94 -18.49 -32.48
C TYR A 34 -7.93 -17.90 -33.46
N ALA A 35 -8.29 -17.82 -34.74
CA ALA A 35 -7.49 -17.19 -35.80
C ALA A 35 -7.65 -15.66 -35.79
N ALA A 36 -7.18 -15.01 -34.73
CA ALA A 36 -7.09 -13.55 -34.63
C ALA A 36 -5.64 -13.11 -34.37
N ALA A 37 -5.24 -11.99 -34.96
CA ALA A 37 -3.94 -11.36 -34.71
C ALA A 37 -3.86 -10.91 -33.25
N SER A 38 -2.75 -11.24 -32.57
CA SER A 38 -2.48 -10.74 -31.22
C SER A 38 -1.70 -9.43 -31.32
N GLU A 39 -2.16 -8.39 -30.65
CA GLU A 39 -1.35 -7.19 -30.40
C GLU A 39 -0.53 -7.42 -29.14
N THR A 40 0.80 -7.45 -29.30
CA THR A 40 1.73 -7.61 -28.19
C THR A 40 2.60 -6.36 -28.11
N SER A 41 2.61 -5.73 -26.93
CA SER A 41 3.53 -4.65 -26.60
C SER A 41 4.48 -5.08 -25.49
N ILE A 42 5.71 -4.60 -25.58
CA ILE A 42 6.74 -4.74 -24.54
C ILE A 42 7.19 -3.34 -24.19
N HIS A 43 7.12 -3.02 -22.91
CA HIS A 43 7.58 -1.75 -22.36
C HIS A 43 8.39 -2.02 -21.10
N GLY A 44 9.23 -1.08 -20.70
CA GLY A 44 9.99 -1.23 -19.48
C GLY A 44 10.74 0.02 -19.10
N PHE A 45 11.55 -0.11 -18.05
CA PHE A 45 12.49 0.92 -17.68
C PHE A 45 13.71 0.37 -16.98
N LEU A 46 14.76 1.19 -16.96
CA LEU A 46 15.89 1.09 -16.05
C LEU A 46 15.81 2.26 -15.07
N GLN A 47 16.07 2.00 -13.79
CA GLN A 47 15.98 3.01 -12.75
C GLN A 47 17.06 2.84 -11.68
N GLY A 48 17.68 3.95 -11.29
CA GLY A 48 18.46 4.06 -10.05
C GLY A 48 17.65 4.79 -8.98
N ASN A 49 17.61 4.24 -7.76
CA ASN A 49 16.97 4.82 -6.58
C ASN A 49 17.97 4.86 -5.43
N TYR A 50 18.26 6.04 -4.91
CA TYR A 50 19.18 6.21 -3.79
C TYR A 50 18.53 7.12 -2.76
N SER A 51 18.60 6.74 -1.49
CA SER A 51 18.04 7.47 -0.36
C SER A 51 19.04 7.41 0.79
N ALA A 52 19.59 8.57 1.14
CA ALA A 52 20.63 8.72 2.14
C ALA A 52 20.08 9.42 3.38
N ASP A 53 20.54 8.99 4.54
CA ASP A 53 20.18 9.60 5.83
C ASP A 53 20.75 11.02 5.95
N LEU A 54 19.98 11.91 6.58
CA LEU A 54 20.37 13.31 6.80
C LEU A 54 20.94 13.56 8.19
N ASP A 55 20.41 12.88 9.21
CA ASP A 55 20.75 13.16 10.60
C ASP A 55 21.72 12.15 11.21
N MET A 56 21.44 10.85 11.04
CA MET A 56 22.21 9.79 11.66
C MET A 56 22.26 8.52 10.82
N SER A 57 23.37 7.79 10.92
CA SER A 57 23.50 6.46 10.33
C SER A 57 22.42 5.53 10.89
N ASN A 58 21.98 4.58 10.07
CA ASN A 58 21.01 3.55 10.38
C ASN A 58 21.39 2.71 11.61
N PRO A 59 20.42 1.98 12.19
CA PRO A 59 20.68 1.02 13.26
C PRO A 59 21.75 -0.04 12.91
N ASP A 60 21.90 -0.40 11.64
CA ASP A 60 22.94 -1.32 11.15
C ASP A 60 24.31 -0.65 10.87
N GLY A 61 24.39 0.68 11.02
CA GLY A 61 25.58 1.51 10.81
C GLY A 61 25.79 2.01 9.39
N GLY A 62 24.89 1.70 8.44
CA GLY A 62 24.92 2.26 7.08
C GLY A 62 24.33 3.68 7.02
N ASP A 63 24.56 4.39 5.91
CA ASP A 63 24.08 5.77 5.70
C ASP A 63 22.98 5.89 4.62
N PHE A 64 22.43 4.76 4.18
CA PHE A 64 21.41 4.71 3.12
C PHE A 64 20.16 3.97 3.61
N LYS A 65 19.00 4.62 3.55
CA LYS A 65 17.69 3.96 3.68
C LYS A 65 17.42 3.03 2.50
N TRP A 66 17.87 3.41 1.31
CA TRP A 66 17.70 2.63 0.09
C TRP A 66 18.80 2.94 -0.92
N ALA A 67 19.31 1.92 -1.60
CA ALA A 67 20.22 2.10 -2.73
C ALA A 67 20.01 0.92 -3.69
N GLU A 68 19.42 1.17 -4.85
CA GLU A 68 18.97 0.11 -5.76
C GLU A 68 19.10 0.51 -7.23
N GLU A 69 19.51 -0.46 -8.05
CA GLU A 69 19.33 -0.44 -9.50
C GLU A 69 18.25 -1.46 -9.90
N ARG A 70 17.29 -1.04 -10.72
CA ARG A 70 16.11 -1.83 -11.10
C ARG A 70 15.86 -1.82 -12.60
N MET A 71 15.48 -2.97 -13.13
CA MET A 71 14.90 -3.14 -14.45
C MET A 71 13.47 -3.64 -14.32
N GLN A 72 12.50 -2.91 -14.89
CA GLN A 72 11.13 -3.37 -15.03
C GLN A 72 10.88 -3.82 -16.47
N LEU A 73 10.17 -4.93 -16.62
CA LEU A 73 9.63 -5.39 -17.91
C LEU A 73 8.12 -5.60 -17.78
N LYS A 74 7.40 -5.05 -18.75
CA LYS A 74 5.96 -5.20 -18.94
C LYS A 74 5.68 -5.83 -20.29
N LEU A 75 4.92 -6.91 -20.29
CA LEU A 75 4.36 -7.57 -21.46
C LEU A 75 2.84 -7.43 -21.41
N ASP A 76 2.24 -6.95 -22.50
CA ASP A 76 0.80 -6.78 -22.64
C ASP A 76 0.37 -7.35 -23.98
N THR A 77 -0.35 -8.48 -23.94
CA THR A 77 -0.81 -9.19 -25.13
C THR A 77 -2.32 -9.23 -25.15
N ASN A 78 -2.93 -8.59 -26.14
CA ASN A 78 -4.37 -8.53 -26.33
C ASN A 78 -4.78 -9.45 -27.48
N LYS A 79 -5.72 -10.36 -27.19
CA LYS A 79 -6.35 -11.23 -28.18
C LYS A 79 -7.77 -11.54 -27.73
N GLU A 80 -8.72 -10.73 -28.19
CA GLU A 80 -10.12 -10.83 -27.75
C GLU A 80 -10.65 -12.29 -27.79
N PRO A 81 -11.40 -12.72 -26.75
CA PRO A 81 -11.84 -11.96 -25.57
C PRO A 81 -10.82 -11.92 -24.42
N PHE A 82 -9.57 -12.34 -24.65
CA PHE A 82 -8.54 -12.48 -23.61
C PHE A 82 -7.49 -11.38 -23.66
N ARG A 83 -6.91 -11.07 -22.50
CA ARG A 83 -5.67 -10.29 -22.38
C ARG A 83 -4.73 -10.98 -21.41
N LEU A 84 -3.47 -11.08 -21.76
CA LEU A 84 -2.39 -11.52 -20.88
C LEU A 84 -1.56 -10.30 -20.50
N PHE A 85 -1.37 -10.09 -19.20
CA PHE A 85 -0.54 -9.02 -18.67
C PHE A 85 0.51 -9.57 -17.73
N PHE A 86 1.74 -9.10 -17.88
CA PHE A 86 2.85 -9.46 -17.01
C PHE A 86 3.71 -8.24 -16.74
N LYS A 87 4.06 -8.01 -15.48
CA LYS A 87 4.95 -6.95 -15.01
C LYS A 87 5.90 -7.54 -13.97
N THR A 88 7.19 -7.51 -14.27
CA THR A 88 8.23 -8.04 -13.38
C THR A 88 9.34 -7.03 -13.22
N ASP A 89 9.94 -7.04 -12.04
CA ASP A 89 11.14 -6.28 -11.74
C ASP A 89 12.28 -7.23 -11.40
N ALA A 90 13.47 -6.91 -11.92
CA ALA A 90 14.72 -7.44 -11.44
C ALA A 90 15.52 -6.28 -10.84
N TYR A 91 16.04 -6.45 -9.63
CA TYR A 91 16.75 -5.36 -8.95
C TYR A 91 17.91 -5.86 -8.11
N TYR A 92 18.88 -4.98 -7.90
CA TYR A 92 19.99 -5.18 -6.99
C TYR A 92 19.95 -4.10 -5.90
N ASP A 93 19.77 -4.54 -4.66
CA ASP A 93 19.84 -3.70 -3.47
C ASP A 93 21.29 -3.66 -2.97
N HIS A 94 21.90 -2.48 -2.99
CA HIS A 94 23.26 -2.22 -2.56
C HIS A 94 23.43 -2.17 -1.04
N VAL A 95 22.35 -1.96 -0.27
CA VAL A 95 22.37 -1.96 1.20
C VAL A 95 22.41 -3.40 1.71
N ASP A 96 21.57 -4.27 1.17
CA ASP A 96 21.52 -5.70 1.53
C ASP A 96 22.49 -6.58 0.72
N GLU A 97 23.17 -6.00 -0.28
CA GLU A 97 24.01 -6.71 -1.26
C GLU A 97 23.29 -7.89 -1.92
N LYS A 98 22.05 -7.68 -2.37
CA LYS A 98 21.16 -8.75 -2.83
C LYS A 98 20.52 -8.42 -4.17
N THR A 99 20.57 -9.39 -5.08
CA THR A 99 19.72 -9.42 -6.28
C THR A 99 18.41 -10.13 -5.97
N ASP A 100 17.30 -9.54 -6.41
CA ASP A 100 15.98 -10.18 -6.34
C ASP A 100 15.18 -10.00 -7.63
N LEU A 101 14.13 -10.83 -7.77
CA LEU A 101 13.18 -10.77 -8.86
C LEU A 101 11.75 -10.82 -8.30
N GLU A 102 10.99 -9.78 -8.59
CA GLU A 102 9.63 -9.59 -8.09
C GLU A 102 8.64 -9.56 -9.25
N MET A 103 7.69 -10.50 -9.26
CA MET A 103 6.54 -10.43 -10.17
C MET A 103 5.49 -9.51 -9.55
N ARG A 104 5.42 -8.25 -10.00
CA ARG A 104 4.48 -7.26 -9.48
C ARG A 104 3.04 -7.54 -9.91
N GLU A 105 2.86 -7.89 -11.18
CA GLU A 105 1.56 -8.27 -11.74
C GLU A 105 1.74 -9.40 -12.76
N GLY A 106 0.79 -10.31 -12.82
CA GLY A 106 0.79 -11.45 -13.74
C GLY A 106 -0.60 -12.07 -13.76
N TYR A 107 -1.41 -11.71 -14.75
CA TYR A 107 -2.81 -12.10 -14.81
C TYR A 107 -3.30 -12.32 -16.24
N VAL A 108 -4.40 -13.07 -16.33
CA VAL A 108 -5.20 -13.21 -17.55
C VAL A 108 -6.57 -12.59 -17.29
N ASP A 109 -6.98 -11.73 -18.21
CA ASP A 109 -8.34 -11.21 -18.28
C ASP A 109 -9.15 -11.99 -19.32
N PHE A 110 -10.42 -12.21 -19.01
CA PHE A 110 -11.47 -12.55 -19.96
C PHE A 110 -12.53 -11.45 -19.92
N THR A 111 -12.85 -10.88 -21.08
CA THR A 111 -13.80 -9.78 -21.21
C THR A 111 -15.01 -10.21 -22.02
N SER A 112 -16.20 -9.93 -21.49
CA SER A 112 -17.47 -10.08 -22.18
C SER A 112 -18.24 -8.75 -22.20
N SER A 113 -19.41 -8.74 -22.83
CA SER A 113 -20.21 -7.51 -23.01
C SER A 113 -20.70 -6.85 -21.72
N LYS A 114 -20.88 -7.61 -20.63
CA LYS A 114 -21.47 -7.13 -19.36
C LYS A 114 -20.70 -7.55 -18.12
N TRP A 115 -19.62 -8.30 -18.29
CA TRP A 115 -18.80 -8.77 -17.20
C TRP A 115 -17.39 -9.07 -17.66
N ASP A 116 -16.45 -9.01 -16.73
CA ASP A 116 -15.07 -9.46 -16.93
C ASP A 116 -14.62 -10.33 -15.75
N LEU A 117 -13.54 -11.05 -15.99
CA LEU A 117 -12.88 -11.90 -15.03
C LEU A 117 -11.37 -11.73 -15.18
N ARG A 118 -10.70 -11.44 -14.07
CA ARG A 118 -9.25 -11.39 -13.95
C ARG A 118 -8.77 -12.44 -12.97
N ILE A 119 -7.82 -13.27 -13.38
CA ILE A 119 -7.19 -14.29 -12.54
C ILE A 119 -5.68 -14.10 -12.56
N GLY A 120 -5.06 -13.98 -11.38
CA GLY A 120 -3.61 -13.92 -11.21
C GLY A 120 -3.18 -12.88 -10.17
N ARG A 121 -1.87 -12.57 -10.16
CA ARG A 121 -1.31 -11.52 -9.30
C ARG A 121 -1.65 -10.15 -9.88
N GLN A 122 -2.27 -9.28 -9.09
CA GLN A 122 -2.76 -7.99 -9.56
C GLN A 122 -2.68 -6.93 -8.45
N VAL A 123 -2.40 -5.68 -8.82
CA VAL A 123 -2.53 -4.56 -7.91
C VAL A 123 -3.97 -4.08 -7.93
N ILE A 124 -4.63 -4.13 -6.78
CA ILE A 124 -6.02 -3.67 -6.62
C ILE A 124 -6.01 -2.35 -5.87
N THR A 125 -6.85 -1.41 -6.30
CA THR A 125 -6.96 -0.07 -5.74
C THR A 125 -8.43 0.31 -5.63
N TRP A 126 -8.84 0.64 -4.42
CA TRP A 126 -10.11 1.30 -4.12
C TRP A 126 -9.84 2.62 -3.37
N GLY A 127 -10.89 3.23 -2.82
CA GLY A 127 -10.79 4.50 -2.09
C GLY A 127 -10.62 5.73 -2.98
N VAL A 128 -10.77 6.90 -2.36
CA VAL A 128 -10.72 8.22 -3.02
C VAL A 128 -9.72 9.16 -2.34
N GLY A 129 -9.08 8.69 -1.26
CA GLY A 129 -8.03 9.42 -0.56
C GLY A 129 -6.69 9.40 -1.26
N ASP A 130 -5.92 10.47 -1.03
CA ASP A 130 -4.52 10.58 -1.41
C ASP A 130 -3.63 10.19 -0.21
N LEU A 131 -2.91 9.07 -0.36
CA LEU A 131 -2.06 8.44 0.66
C LEU A 131 -2.73 8.06 1.99
N VAL A 132 -4.06 8.19 2.09
CA VAL A 132 -4.87 7.69 3.20
C VAL A 132 -5.86 6.66 2.65
N PHE A 133 -5.83 5.45 3.20
CA PHE A 133 -6.56 4.30 2.67
C PHE A 133 -7.58 3.80 3.69
N ILE A 134 -8.88 3.98 3.42
CA ILE A 134 -9.97 3.46 4.26
C ILE A 134 -10.62 2.23 3.61
N ASN A 135 -11.11 2.36 2.37
CA ASN A 135 -11.73 1.23 1.66
C ASN A 135 -10.71 0.47 0.79
N ASP A 136 -9.51 1.01 0.59
CA ASP A 136 -8.39 0.34 -0.07
C ASP A 136 -7.62 -0.55 0.92
N VAL A 137 -8.26 -1.64 1.32
CA VAL A 137 -7.76 -2.62 2.30
C VAL A 137 -6.64 -3.53 1.78
N PHE A 138 -6.25 -3.40 0.51
CA PHE A 138 -5.25 -4.23 -0.15
C PHE A 138 -3.82 -3.89 0.33
N PRO A 139 -2.84 -4.80 0.20
CA PRO A 139 -1.53 -4.59 0.81
C PRO A 139 -0.76 -3.39 0.25
N LYS A 140 -0.03 -2.76 1.15
CA LYS A 140 0.82 -1.59 0.90
C LYS A 140 2.27 -1.90 1.26
N ASP A 141 3.21 -1.24 0.60
CA ASP A 141 4.62 -1.20 0.93
C ASP A 141 4.95 0.18 1.50
N TYR A 142 4.78 0.34 2.81
CA TYR A 142 5.08 1.59 3.51
C TYR A 142 6.59 1.83 3.64
N GLU A 143 7.41 0.78 3.61
CA GLU A 143 8.87 0.91 3.51
C GLU A 143 9.24 1.66 2.22
N ALA A 144 8.60 1.34 1.09
CA ALA A 144 8.80 2.08 -0.15
C ALA A 144 8.46 3.58 -0.05
N PHE A 145 7.38 3.91 0.66
CA PHE A 145 7.00 5.31 0.88
C PHE A 145 8.03 6.07 1.75
N PHE A 146 8.36 5.52 2.93
CA PHE A 146 9.23 6.20 3.89
C PHE A 146 10.73 6.21 3.49
N SER A 147 11.14 5.31 2.61
CA SER A 147 12.48 5.31 1.99
C SER A 147 12.61 6.27 0.81
N GLY A 148 11.51 6.83 0.29
CA GLY A 148 11.54 7.71 -0.88
C GLY A 148 11.62 6.98 -2.22
N ARG A 149 11.13 5.75 -2.31
CA ARG A 149 10.95 5.07 -3.62
C ARG A 149 9.77 5.69 -4.39
N PRO A 150 9.72 5.55 -5.73
CA PRO A 150 8.59 6.03 -6.51
C PRO A 150 7.25 5.49 -6.01
N MET A 151 6.21 6.33 -6.04
CA MET A 151 4.90 6.01 -5.44
C MET A 151 4.21 4.78 -6.04
N GLU A 152 4.59 4.37 -7.26
CA GLU A 152 4.09 3.14 -7.89
C GLU A 152 4.43 1.86 -7.10
N TYR A 153 5.40 1.93 -6.18
CA TYR A 153 5.80 0.81 -5.33
C TYR A 153 4.99 0.69 -4.05
N LEU A 154 4.28 1.75 -3.63
CA LEU A 154 3.47 1.74 -2.40
C LEU A 154 2.37 0.69 -2.45
N LYS A 155 1.84 0.33 -3.62
CA LYS A 155 0.79 -0.70 -3.74
C LYS A 155 1.39 -2.03 -4.15
N LYS A 156 1.05 -3.08 -3.42
CA LYS A 156 1.53 -4.45 -3.67
C LYS A 156 0.49 -5.28 -4.41
N GLY A 157 0.97 -6.23 -5.20
CA GLY A 157 0.11 -7.17 -5.93
C GLY A 157 -0.33 -8.33 -5.05
N VAL A 158 -1.59 -8.74 -5.19
CA VAL A 158 -2.18 -9.92 -4.52
C VAL A 158 -2.53 -10.99 -5.54
N ASP A 159 -2.34 -12.25 -5.18
CA ASP A 159 -2.85 -13.39 -5.94
C ASP A 159 -4.35 -13.51 -5.71
N GLY A 160 -5.16 -13.34 -6.76
CA GLY A 160 -6.61 -13.38 -6.58
C GLY A 160 -7.42 -13.50 -7.86
N ILE A 161 -8.72 -13.61 -7.65
CA ILE A 161 -9.74 -13.58 -8.69
C ILE A 161 -10.53 -12.30 -8.51
N LYS A 162 -10.73 -11.55 -9.60
CA LYS A 162 -11.58 -10.37 -9.64
C LYS A 162 -12.64 -10.56 -10.71
N ILE A 163 -13.90 -10.29 -10.38
CA ILE A 163 -15.04 -10.41 -11.28
C ILE A 163 -15.76 -9.06 -11.29
N GLY A 164 -15.81 -8.40 -12.44
CA GLY A 164 -16.58 -7.19 -12.68
C GLY A 164 -17.90 -7.49 -13.38
N VAL A 165 -18.99 -6.85 -12.98
CA VAL A 165 -20.33 -7.00 -13.59
C VAL A 165 -20.94 -5.61 -13.79
N TYR A 166 -21.37 -5.30 -15.02
CA TYR A 166 -21.68 -3.94 -15.49
C TYR A 166 -23.06 -3.81 -16.16
N PRO A 167 -24.18 -4.11 -15.47
CA PRO A 167 -25.50 -3.78 -16.00
C PRO A 167 -25.72 -2.26 -15.97
N SER A 168 -26.65 -1.77 -16.79
CA SER A 168 -26.91 -0.32 -16.96
C SER A 168 -27.38 0.41 -15.69
N SER A 169 -27.81 -0.33 -14.67
CA SER A 169 -28.27 0.23 -13.40
C SER A 169 -27.17 0.39 -12.36
N VAL A 170 -26.25 -0.56 -12.22
CA VAL A 170 -25.26 -0.49 -11.14
C VAL A 170 -24.12 -1.44 -11.46
N SER A 171 -22.90 -1.00 -11.25
CA SER A 171 -21.74 -1.86 -11.44
C SER A 171 -21.36 -2.53 -10.13
N ALA A 172 -20.84 -3.75 -10.21
CA ALA A 172 -20.40 -4.50 -9.06
C ALA A 172 -19.05 -5.16 -9.35
N GLU A 173 -18.22 -5.29 -8.33
CA GLU A 173 -16.93 -5.95 -8.36
C GLU A 173 -16.81 -6.89 -7.16
N VAL A 174 -16.42 -8.13 -7.42
CA VAL A 174 -16.13 -9.14 -6.39
C VAL A 174 -14.66 -9.53 -6.52
N ILE A 175 -13.95 -9.58 -5.39
CA ILE A 175 -12.57 -10.02 -5.30
C ILE A 175 -12.47 -11.16 -4.31
N VAL A 176 -11.72 -12.20 -4.67
CA VAL A 176 -11.41 -13.35 -3.83
C VAL A 176 -9.90 -13.53 -3.78
N ILE A 177 -9.34 -13.50 -2.56
CA ILE A 177 -7.90 -13.60 -2.30
C ILE A 177 -7.67 -14.84 -1.44
N PRO A 178 -7.26 -15.97 -2.03
CA PRO A 178 -7.05 -17.22 -1.30
C PRO A 178 -5.74 -17.27 -0.49
N PHE A 179 -4.82 -16.34 -0.76
CA PHE A 179 -3.52 -16.27 -0.08
C PHE A 179 -3.34 -14.86 0.47
N PHE A 180 -3.28 -14.76 1.80
CA PHE A 180 -3.02 -13.51 2.49
C PHE A 180 -1.67 -12.91 2.06
N GLU A 181 -1.62 -11.59 1.95
CA GLU A 181 -0.41 -10.82 1.66
C GLU A 181 -0.38 -9.61 2.61
N PRO A 182 0.67 -9.48 3.46
CA PRO A 182 0.76 -8.42 4.44
C PRO A 182 1.24 -7.08 3.84
N ASN A 183 1.04 -6.02 4.61
CA ASN A 183 1.75 -4.77 4.37
C ASN A 183 3.24 -4.97 4.68
N VAL A 184 4.09 -4.24 3.98
CA VAL A 184 5.52 -4.13 4.30
C VAL A 184 5.72 -2.81 5.04
N TYR A 185 6.25 -2.90 6.26
CA TYR A 185 6.62 -1.74 7.07
C TYR A 185 8.14 -1.57 7.06
N PRO A 186 8.65 -0.35 7.34
CA PRO A 186 10.08 -0.13 7.50
C PRO A 186 10.71 -1.13 8.47
N GLN A 187 11.92 -1.59 8.16
CA GLN A 187 12.60 -2.60 8.97
C GLN A 187 13.55 -1.96 9.98
N GLY A 188 13.58 -2.50 11.22
CA GLY A 188 14.36 -1.96 12.32
C GLY A 188 15.90 -2.03 12.17
N ASN A 189 16.42 -2.65 11.09
CA ASN A 189 17.84 -2.56 10.74
C ASN A 189 18.17 -1.30 9.93
N ARG A 190 17.23 -0.82 9.10
CA ARG A 190 17.39 0.38 8.26
C ARG A 190 16.73 1.62 8.85
N PHE A 191 15.70 1.43 9.66
CA PHE A 191 14.94 2.52 10.27
C PHE A 191 15.01 2.45 11.79
N TYR A 192 15.28 3.58 12.43
CA TYR A 192 14.95 3.75 13.84
C TYR A 192 13.43 3.73 13.97
N MET A 193 12.92 2.82 14.77
CA MET A 193 11.50 2.70 15.03
C MET A 193 11.29 2.43 16.50
N PHE A 194 10.15 2.87 17.00
CA PHE A 194 9.74 2.52 18.34
C PHE A 194 9.45 1.02 18.42
N ASP A 195 9.98 0.42 19.48
CA ASP A 195 9.73 -0.96 19.83
C ASP A 195 9.41 -1.01 21.32
N PRO A 196 8.18 -1.40 21.73
CA PRO A 196 7.82 -1.45 23.14
C PRO A 196 8.55 -2.55 23.91
N MET A 197 9.18 -3.51 23.23
CA MET A 197 9.87 -4.66 23.84
C MET A 197 11.21 -4.98 23.17
N PRO A 198 12.17 -4.03 23.09
CA PRO A 198 13.37 -4.15 22.26
C PRO A 198 14.33 -5.25 22.75
N LEU A 199 14.23 -5.64 24.04
CA LEU A 199 15.05 -6.70 24.63
C LEU A 199 14.61 -8.11 24.23
N VAL A 200 13.40 -8.27 23.67
CA VAL A 200 12.85 -9.57 23.28
C VAL A 200 13.15 -9.82 21.81
N THR A 201 14.23 -10.56 21.55
CA THR A 201 14.71 -10.85 20.20
C THR A 201 14.06 -12.09 19.56
N ASN A 202 13.45 -12.96 20.37
CA ASN A 202 12.73 -14.14 19.89
C ASN A 202 11.33 -13.76 19.41
N ARG A 203 11.23 -13.39 18.12
CA ARG A 203 9.98 -12.97 17.49
C ARG A 203 9.60 -13.90 16.36
N GLU A 204 8.35 -14.35 16.35
CA GLU A 204 7.82 -15.23 15.31
C GLU A 204 6.56 -14.66 14.68
N GLU A 205 6.64 -14.34 13.40
CA GLU A 205 5.49 -13.92 12.62
C GLU A 205 4.72 -15.12 12.06
N ARG A 206 3.39 -15.07 12.17
CA ARG A 206 2.46 -16.08 11.69
C ARG A 206 1.40 -15.42 10.81
N GLU A 207 1.50 -15.67 9.52
CA GLU A 207 0.47 -15.31 8.54
C GLU A 207 -0.74 -16.26 8.64
N PRO A 208 -1.95 -15.80 8.31
CA PRO A 208 -3.10 -16.66 8.08
C PRO A 208 -2.75 -17.79 7.09
N SER A 209 -3.11 -19.03 7.43
CA SER A 209 -2.82 -20.18 6.56
C SER A 209 -3.59 -20.12 5.25
N GLY A 210 -3.02 -20.59 4.14
CA GLY A 210 -3.67 -20.65 2.83
C GLY A 210 -4.75 -21.73 2.74
N SER A 211 -5.86 -21.53 3.46
CA SER A 211 -7.02 -22.43 3.54
C SER A 211 -8.29 -21.71 3.08
N LEU A 212 -9.35 -22.45 2.78
CA LEU A 212 -10.64 -21.87 2.37
C LEU A 212 -11.24 -20.98 3.48
N ASP A 213 -11.01 -21.32 4.75
CA ASP A 213 -11.54 -20.56 5.89
C ASP A 213 -10.88 -19.17 6.01
N ASN A 214 -9.63 -19.04 5.54
CA ASN A 214 -8.87 -17.79 5.55
C ASN A 214 -8.89 -17.07 4.20
N THR A 215 -9.76 -17.47 3.27
CA THR A 215 -9.91 -16.77 2.00
C THR A 215 -10.55 -15.41 2.22
N GLU A 216 -9.86 -14.35 1.82
CA GLU A 216 -10.37 -12.99 1.93
C GLU A 216 -11.32 -12.71 0.78
N THR A 217 -12.38 -11.95 1.08
CA THR A 217 -13.37 -11.56 0.08
C THR A 217 -13.64 -10.07 0.18
N ALA A 218 -13.71 -9.42 -0.97
CA ALA A 218 -14.05 -8.00 -1.05
C ALA A 218 -15.14 -7.81 -2.11
N PHE A 219 -16.04 -6.88 -1.83
CA PHE A 219 -17.16 -6.55 -2.70
C PHE A 219 -17.32 -5.03 -2.79
N ARG A 220 -17.55 -4.54 -4.00
CA ARG A 220 -17.82 -3.13 -4.27
C ARG A 220 -19.04 -3.02 -5.17
N ILE A 221 -20.01 -2.20 -4.78
CA ILE A 221 -21.11 -1.74 -5.63
C ILE A 221 -20.88 -0.27 -5.90
N TYR A 222 -21.01 0.17 -7.16
CA TYR A 222 -20.79 1.56 -7.50
C TYR A 222 -21.65 2.05 -8.66
N ARG A 223 -21.94 3.36 -8.64
CA ARG A 223 -22.70 4.06 -9.66
C ARG A 223 -22.37 5.56 -9.62
N ASP A 224 -22.42 6.21 -10.78
CA ASP A 224 -22.60 7.66 -10.82
C ASP A 224 -24.00 8.02 -10.29
N ILE A 225 -24.03 8.90 -9.30
CA ILE A 225 -25.25 9.46 -8.71
C ILE A 225 -25.13 10.98 -8.77
N ALA A 226 -25.88 11.60 -9.69
CA ALA A 226 -25.91 13.05 -9.89
C ALA A 226 -24.51 13.67 -10.17
N GLY A 227 -23.65 12.99 -10.94
CA GLY A 227 -22.30 13.46 -11.26
C GLY A 227 -21.25 13.17 -10.18
N PHE A 228 -21.59 12.32 -9.21
CA PHE A 228 -20.67 11.81 -8.19
C PHE A 228 -20.55 10.28 -8.29
N ASP A 229 -19.33 9.81 -8.48
CA ASP A 229 -18.98 8.40 -8.43
C ASP A 229 -19.11 7.90 -6.98
N THR A 230 -20.19 7.19 -6.70
CA THR A 230 -20.53 6.71 -5.36
C THR A 230 -20.36 5.20 -5.27
N SER A 231 -19.69 4.74 -4.22
CA SER A 231 -19.39 3.33 -4.01
C SER A 231 -19.73 2.89 -2.59
N VAL A 232 -20.15 1.64 -2.43
CA VAL A 232 -20.26 0.94 -1.14
C VAL A 232 -19.36 -0.28 -1.20
N TYR A 233 -18.66 -0.55 -0.11
CA TYR A 233 -17.65 -1.58 0.02
C TYR A 233 -17.99 -2.52 1.17
N PHE A 234 -17.66 -3.79 0.97
CA PHE A 234 -17.60 -4.79 2.02
C PHE A 234 -16.30 -5.57 1.86
N TYR A 235 -15.64 -5.87 2.97
CA TYR A 235 -14.47 -6.71 2.98
C TYR A 235 -14.50 -7.62 4.22
N LYS A 236 -14.06 -8.86 4.04
CA LYS A 236 -13.83 -9.83 5.11
C LYS A 236 -12.46 -10.47 4.89
N GLY A 237 -11.60 -10.40 5.88
CA GLY A 237 -10.27 -10.98 5.87
C GLY A 237 -9.52 -10.64 7.15
N PHE A 238 -8.38 -9.98 7.04
CA PHE A 238 -7.48 -9.71 8.15
C PHE A 238 -6.92 -8.30 8.08
N TYR A 239 -6.56 -7.75 9.24
CA TYR A 239 -5.66 -6.61 9.29
C TYR A 239 -4.35 -6.95 8.56
N ARG A 240 -3.73 -5.95 7.94
CA ARG A 240 -2.46 -6.12 7.21
C ARG A 240 -1.25 -5.62 7.98
N GLN A 241 -1.48 -5.05 9.15
CA GLN A 241 -0.48 -4.76 10.15
C GLN A 241 -0.48 -5.88 11.19
N THR A 242 0.70 -6.18 11.72
CA THR A 242 0.85 -7.18 12.77
C THR A 242 0.39 -6.65 14.12
N SER A 243 -0.31 -7.50 14.86
CA SER A 243 -0.48 -7.42 16.30
C SER A 243 0.63 -8.18 17.01
N MET A 244 0.98 -7.75 18.22
CA MET A 244 2.03 -8.36 19.03
C MET A 244 1.42 -9.14 20.18
N LEU A 245 1.71 -10.44 20.28
CA LEU A 245 1.29 -11.28 21.40
C LEU A 245 2.51 -11.80 22.16
N PRO A 246 2.90 -11.19 23.29
CA PRO A 246 3.95 -11.73 24.14
C PRO A 246 3.51 -13.02 24.85
N ASP A 247 4.45 -13.92 25.12
CA ASP A 247 4.20 -15.13 25.93
C ASP A 247 3.90 -14.82 27.41
N SER A 248 4.36 -13.66 27.89
CA SER A 248 4.07 -13.13 29.22
C SER A 248 4.17 -11.60 29.22
N MET A 249 3.21 -10.93 29.84
CA MET A 249 3.22 -9.47 29.95
C MET A 249 4.28 -8.96 30.94
N SER A 250 4.59 -9.72 31.99
CA SER A 250 5.52 -9.26 33.04
C SER A 250 6.98 -9.59 32.74
N SER A 251 7.23 -10.61 31.93
CA SER A 251 8.58 -11.08 31.61
C SER A 251 8.57 -11.79 30.24
N PRO A 252 8.36 -11.04 29.15
CA PRO A 252 8.26 -11.62 27.82
C PRO A 252 9.60 -12.24 27.41
N THR A 253 9.57 -13.50 26.97
CA THR A 253 10.73 -14.18 26.39
C THR A 253 10.52 -14.48 24.90
N LYS A 254 9.27 -14.38 24.43
CA LYS A 254 8.88 -14.58 23.04
C LYS A 254 7.74 -13.63 22.69
N ILE A 255 7.75 -13.11 21.47
CA ILE A 255 6.62 -12.38 20.88
C ILE A 255 6.15 -13.11 19.62
N ASP A 256 4.89 -13.49 19.58
CA ASP A 256 4.23 -13.96 18.36
C ASP A 256 3.60 -12.75 17.65
N LEU A 257 3.98 -12.49 16.40
CA LEU A 257 3.35 -11.49 15.55
C LEU A 257 2.29 -12.16 14.70
N PHE A 258 1.08 -11.62 14.65
CA PHE A 258 -0.04 -12.22 13.92
C PHE A 258 -0.96 -11.15 13.32
N TYR A 259 -1.88 -11.57 12.47
CA TYR A 259 -2.80 -10.69 11.75
C TYR A 259 -4.25 -10.95 12.21
N PRO A 260 -4.86 -10.06 13.01
CA PRO A 260 -6.22 -10.29 13.50
C PRO A 260 -7.26 -10.28 12.38
N GLU A 261 -8.37 -10.99 12.61
CA GLU A 261 -9.51 -11.01 11.67
C GLU A 261 -10.24 -9.66 11.63
N LEU A 262 -10.63 -9.25 10.42
CA LEU A 262 -11.22 -7.95 10.14
C LEU A 262 -12.41 -8.09 9.20
N SER A 263 -13.49 -7.35 9.48
CA SER A 263 -14.48 -6.99 8.47
C SER A 263 -14.54 -5.48 8.29
N VAL A 264 -14.64 -5.00 7.06
CA VAL A 264 -14.77 -3.56 6.75
C VAL A 264 -16.06 -3.32 5.99
N TYR A 265 -16.83 -2.34 6.46
CA TYR A 265 -18.03 -1.85 5.80
C TYR A 265 -17.78 -0.38 5.48
N GLY A 266 -17.86 0.02 4.23
CA GLY A 266 -17.55 1.40 3.91
C GLY A 266 -18.24 1.95 2.69
N ALA A 267 -18.03 3.24 2.49
CA ALA A 267 -18.61 3.99 1.40
C ALA A 267 -17.66 5.10 0.96
N SER A 268 -17.77 5.49 -0.29
CA SER A 268 -17.07 6.67 -0.82
C SER A 268 -17.95 7.39 -1.82
N THR A 269 -17.69 8.68 -1.99
CA THR A 269 -18.21 9.46 -3.10
C THR A 269 -17.17 10.47 -3.56
N GLN A 270 -16.98 10.60 -4.86
CA GLN A 270 -16.09 11.59 -5.45
C GLN A 270 -16.75 12.23 -6.66
N GLY A 271 -16.61 13.55 -6.79
CA GLY A 271 -17.20 14.25 -7.91
C GLY A 271 -16.79 15.71 -7.96
N ARG A 272 -17.18 16.36 -9.06
CA ARG A 272 -16.93 17.79 -9.23
C ARG A 272 -17.83 18.58 -8.28
N ALA A 273 -17.23 19.44 -7.47
CA ALA A 273 -17.94 20.36 -6.60
C ALA A 273 -17.28 21.74 -6.69
N LEU A 274 -18.09 22.78 -6.91
CA LEU A 274 -17.61 24.13 -7.22
C LEU A 274 -16.60 24.08 -8.40
N ASP A 275 -15.39 24.59 -8.21
CA ASP A 275 -14.29 24.60 -9.19
C ASP A 275 -13.23 23.53 -8.88
N GLY A 276 -13.57 22.51 -8.09
CA GLY A 276 -12.65 21.45 -7.67
C GLY A 276 -13.28 20.06 -7.65
N VAL A 277 -12.59 19.14 -7.00
CA VAL A 277 -12.99 17.76 -6.79
C VAL A 277 -13.14 17.52 -5.29
N LEU A 278 -14.32 17.09 -4.88
CA LEU A 278 -14.62 16.67 -3.52
C LEU A 278 -14.50 15.15 -3.43
N SER A 279 -13.81 14.67 -2.40
CA SER A 279 -13.68 13.25 -2.05
C SER A 279 -14.19 13.05 -0.63
N ILE A 280 -15.11 12.11 -0.43
CA ILE A 280 -15.56 11.71 0.90
C ILE A 280 -15.45 10.20 1.00
N GLU A 281 -14.91 9.72 2.12
CA GLU A 281 -14.76 8.30 2.39
C GLU A 281 -15.10 8.00 3.84
N ALA A 282 -15.79 6.89 4.08
CA ALA A 282 -16.12 6.40 5.42
C ALA A 282 -15.96 4.89 5.47
N GLY A 283 -15.55 4.37 6.62
CA GLY A 283 -15.38 2.94 6.86
C GLY A 283 -15.57 2.60 8.33
N TYR A 284 -16.29 1.52 8.60
CA TYR A 284 -16.36 0.87 9.89
C TYR A 284 -15.49 -0.39 9.83
N TYR A 285 -14.41 -0.38 10.59
CA TYR A 285 -13.50 -1.50 10.77
C TYR A 285 -13.98 -2.28 11.99
N ASP A 286 -14.56 -3.44 11.74
CA ASP A 286 -15.11 -4.37 12.73
C ASP A 286 -14.04 -5.38 13.10
N SER A 287 -13.43 -5.20 14.28
CA SER A 287 -12.43 -6.12 14.82
C SER A 287 -13.12 -7.40 15.27
N ARG A 288 -12.86 -8.50 14.56
CA ARG A 288 -13.60 -9.75 14.76
C ARG A 288 -13.08 -10.58 15.94
N GLN A 289 -11.94 -10.18 16.52
CA GLN A 289 -11.26 -10.89 17.59
C GLN A 289 -11.15 -10.08 18.91
N ASP A 290 -11.51 -8.80 18.90
CA ASP A 290 -11.70 -7.99 20.12
C ASP A 290 -12.96 -7.11 20.03
N GLU A 291 -14.11 -7.76 19.87
CA GLU A 291 -15.41 -7.05 19.71
C GLU A 291 -15.79 -6.19 20.92
N ASN A 292 -15.20 -6.42 22.10
CA ASN A 292 -15.51 -5.68 23.34
C ASN A 292 -14.41 -4.70 23.78
N GLY A 293 -13.32 -4.57 23.01
CA GLY A 293 -12.22 -3.65 23.32
C GLY A 293 -11.43 -4.02 24.58
N THR A 294 -11.32 -5.31 24.89
CA THR A 294 -10.73 -5.79 26.16
C THR A 294 -9.32 -6.34 26.00
N ASP A 295 -8.90 -6.68 24.78
CA ASP A 295 -7.56 -7.18 24.49
C ASP A 295 -6.73 -6.09 23.79
N PRO A 296 -5.87 -5.34 24.51
CA PRO A 296 -5.10 -4.23 23.94
C PRO A 296 -4.07 -4.67 22.90
N MET A 297 -3.84 -5.98 22.71
CA MET A 297 -2.95 -6.50 21.67
C MET A 297 -3.65 -6.63 20.31
N ILE A 298 -4.98 -6.54 20.28
CA ILE A 298 -5.80 -6.59 19.07
C ILE A 298 -6.39 -5.18 18.84
N PRO A 299 -6.35 -4.64 17.62
CA PRO A 299 -6.98 -3.35 17.36
C PRO A 299 -8.48 -3.41 17.67
N ASN A 300 -8.98 -2.43 18.41
CA ASN A 300 -10.42 -2.27 18.63
C ASN A 300 -11.15 -2.00 17.30
N SER A 301 -12.47 -2.17 17.33
CA SER A 301 -13.33 -1.66 16.25
C SER A 301 -13.20 -0.14 16.13
N GLN A 302 -13.20 0.37 14.89
CA GLN A 302 -12.94 1.78 14.59
C GLN A 302 -13.88 2.32 13.52
N SER A 303 -14.25 3.60 13.64
CA SER A 303 -14.85 4.37 12.55
C SER A 303 -13.82 5.31 11.95
N LYS A 304 -13.55 5.15 10.65
CA LYS A 304 -12.60 5.95 9.88
C LYS A 304 -13.36 6.81 8.88
N ASN A 305 -13.04 8.10 8.81
CA ASN A 305 -13.66 9.05 7.89
C ASN A 305 -12.60 9.94 7.24
N LEU A 306 -12.84 10.33 6.01
CA LEU A 306 -11.96 11.19 5.23
C LEU A 306 -12.78 12.21 4.44
N PHE A 307 -12.35 13.46 4.49
CA PHE A 307 -12.87 14.55 3.66
C PHE A 307 -11.70 15.16 2.91
N GLY A 308 -11.72 15.11 1.58
CA GLY A 308 -10.69 15.65 0.70
C GLY A 308 -11.26 16.66 -0.27
N TYR A 309 -10.50 17.71 -0.57
CA TYR A 309 -10.82 18.67 -1.62
C TYR A 309 -9.57 19.04 -2.40
N GLN A 310 -9.64 18.93 -3.72
CA GLN A 310 -8.56 19.30 -4.62
C GLN A 310 -9.04 20.33 -5.63
N ARG A 311 -8.23 21.37 -5.86
CA ARG A 311 -8.54 22.42 -6.83
C ARG A 311 -7.27 22.93 -7.52
N GLN A 312 -7.39 23.23 -8.80
CA GLN A 312 -6.43 24.06 -9.50
C GLN A 312 -6.67 25.54 -9.14
N ILE A 313 -5.73 26.16 -8.44
CA ILE A 313 -5.90 27.54 -7.92
C ILE A 313 -5.50 28.58 -8.98
N TRP A 314 -4.42 28.31 -9.72
CA TRP A 314 -4.01 29.07 -10.91
C TRP A 314 -3.41 28.13 -11.96
N GLU A 315 -2.90 28.67 -13.06
CA GLU A 315 -2.32 27.88 -14.15
C GLU A 315 -1.25 26.91 -13.62
N ASP A 316 -1.46 25.61 -13.92
CA ASP A 316 -0.57 24.52 -13.56
C ASP A 316 -0.27 24.34 -12.05
N PHE A 317 -1.03 25.01 -11.16
CA PHE A 317 -0.92 24.84 -9.72
C PHE A 317 -2.15 24.18 -9.13
N THR A 318 -1.94 22.99 -8.55
CA THR A 318 -2.97 22.24 -7.84
C THR A 318 -2.67 22.22 -6.35
N ALA A 319 -3.70 22.50 -5.56
CA ALA A 319 -3.70 22.30 -4.11
C ALA A 319 -4.75 21.26 -3.74
N GLY A 320 -4.34 20.25 -2.97
CA GLY A 320 -5.19 19.25 -2.33
C GLY A 320 -5.06 19.36 -0.82
N LEU A 321 -6.19 19.27 -0.12
CA LEU A 321 -6.26 19.19 1.34
C LEU A 321 -7.14 17.99 1.70
N GLN A 322 -6.72 17.20 2.69
CA GLN A 322 -7.57 16.18 3.29
C GLN A 322 -7.55 16.26 4.81
N TYR A 323 -8.68 15.88 5.41
CA TYR A 323 -8.84 15.68 6.83
C TYR A 323 -9.36 14.28 7.07
N TYR A 324 -8.58 13.49 7.81
CA TYR A 324 -8.85 12.12 8.22
C TYR A 324 -9.13 12.09 9.72
N CYS A 325 -10.08 11.25 10.12
CA CYS A 325 -10.45 11.05 11.50
C CYS A 325 -10.74 9.57 11.75
N GLU A 326 -10.15 9.05 12.81
CA GLU A 326 -10.31 7.70 13.31
C GLU A 326 -10.83 7.74 14.75
N TYR A 327 -11.97 7.10 14.98
CA TYR A 327 -12.60 7.00 16.29
C TYR A 327 -12.57 5.55 16.76
N MET A 328 -11.95 5.33 17.92
CA MET A 328 -11.91 4.03 18.58
C MET A 328 -13.18 3.76 19.38
N HIS A 329 -13.85 2.65 19.07
CA HIS A 329 -14.99 2.16 19.85
C HIS A 329 -14.49 1.43 21.11
N ASP A 330 -15.33 1.39 22.14
CA ASP A 330 -15.03 0.74 23.42
C ASP A 330 -13.73 1.22 24.10
N TYR A 331 -13.36 2.48 23.84
CA TYR A 331 -12.13 3.09 24.34
C TYR A 331 -11.96 3.00 25.87
N SER A 332 -13.06 3.08 26.63
CA SER A 332 -12.99 2.99 28.09
C SER A 332 -12.59 1.59 28.57
N ASP A 333 -12.92 0.54 27.83
CA ASP A 333 -12.47 -0.83 28.09
C ASP A 333 -11.01 -0.99 27.68
N TYR A 334 -10.63 -0.45 26.52
CA TYR A 334 -9.24 -0.41 26.08
C TYR A 334 -8.34 0.26 27.13
N GLU A 335 -8.67 1.48 27.54
CA GLU A 335 -7.89 2.26 28.52
C GLU A 335 -7.72 1.54 29.87
N ARG A 336 -8.69 0.71 30.29
CA ARG A 336 -8.58 -0.09 31.51
C ARG A 336 -7.65 -1.29 31.39
N ASN A 337 -7.48 -1.82 30.17
CA ASN A 337 -6.73 -3.05 29.92
C ASN A 337 -5.33 -2.80 29.35
N VAL A 338 -5.06 -1.62 28.79
CA VAL A 338 -3.71 -1.24 28.34
C VAL A 338 -2.74 -1.32 29.53
N PRO A 339 -1.65 -2.11 29.43
CA PRO A 339 -0.70 -2.24 30.51
C PRO A 339 0.06 -0.93 30.76
N SER A 340 0.30 -0.62 32.02
CA SER A 340 1.09 0.55 32.41
C SER A 340 2.47 0.55 31.73
N GLY A 341 2.84 1.68 31.12
CA GLY A 341 4.12 1.87 30.44
C GLY A 341 4.11 1.49 28.96
N PHE A 342 3.00 0.98 28.43
CA PHE A 342 2.79 0.86 26.99
C PHE A 342 2.24 2.17 26.43
N PRO A 343 2.56 2.51 25.16
CA PRO A 343 1.88 3.57 24.45
C PRO A 343 0.37 3.38 24.48
N GLN A 344 -0.34 4.45 24.81
CA GLN A 344 -1.80 4.49 24.76
C GLN A 344 -2.21 5.17 23.45
N GLU A 345 -3.10 4.52 22.71
CA GLU A 345 -3.69 5.09 21.51
C GLU A 345 -4.72 6.17 21.87
N ASN A 346 -4.88 7.15 20.99
CA ASN A 346 -5.87 8.20 21.14
C ASN A 346 -7.28 7.68 20.80
N LYS A 347 -8.28 8.01 21.64
CA LYS A 347 -9.69 7.71 21.33
C LYS A 347 -10.14 8.27 19.98
N LEU A 348 -9.65 9.47 19.69
CA LEU A 348 -9.88 10.19 18.44
C LEU A 348 -8.52 10.54 17.87
N HIS A 349 -8.09 9.82 16.84
CA HIS A 349 -6.92 10.17 16.07
C HIS A 349 -7.35 10.98 14.84
N GLN A 350 -6.58 12.01 14.50
CA GLN A 350 -6.88 12.95 13.45
C GLN A 350 -5.60 13.19 12.66
N LEU A 351 -5.73 13.24 11.34
CA LEU A 351 -4.62 13.46 10.43
C LEU A 351 -5.05 14.42 9.33
N THR A 352 -4.24 15.44 9.07
CA THR A 352 -4.46 16.36 7.96
C THR A 352 -3.35 16.14 6.94
N SER A 353 -3.70 16.13 5.65
CA SER A 353 -2.71 16.11 4.58
C SER A 353 -2.87 17.29 3.64
N VAL A 354 -1.74 17.79 3.12
CA VAL A 354 -1.73 18.79 2.06
C VAL A 354 -0.82 18.32 0.93
N ARG A 355 -1.29 18.46 -0.31
CA ARG A 355 -0.48 18.29 -1.51
C ARG A 355 -0.52 19.56 -2.33
N LEU A 356 0.64 20.15 -2.56
CA LEU A 356 0.83 21.28 -3.46
C LEU A 356 1.65 20.79 -4.65
N THR A 357 1.22 21.11 -5.86
CA THR A 357 1.96 20.74 -7.08
C THR A 357 1.92 21.89 -8.06
N GLN A 358 3.09 22.36 -8.48
CA GLN A 358 3.27 23.32 -9.56
C GLN A 358 3.97 22.65 -10.74
N LEU A 359 3.37 22.71 -11.92
CA LEU A 359 4.05 22.38 -13.17
C LEU A 359 4.62 23.66 -13.79
N LEU A 360 5.85 23.58 -14.30
CA LEU A 360 6.60 24.68 -14.89
C LEU A 360 7.24 24.21 -16.20
N MET A 361 7.69 25.16 -17.02
CA MET A 361 8.45 24.88 -18.25
C MET A 361 7.71 23.92 -19.20
N HIS A 362 6.43 24.19 -19.47
CA HIS A 362 5.56 23.30 -20.24
C HIS A 362 5.50 21.89 -19.65
N GLN A 363 5.36 21.79 -18.33
CA GLN A 363 5.26 20.54 -17.56
C GLN A 363 6.53 19.67 -17.56
N THR A 364 7.65 20.22 -18.03
CA THR A 364 8.98 19.60 -17.96
C THR A 364 9.51 19.54 -16.51
N LEU A 365 9.20 20.55 -15.70
CA LEU A 365 9.60 20.66 -14.29
C LEU A 365 8.36 20.57 -13.39
N LYS A 366 8.36 19.65 -12.43
CA LYS A 366 7.35 19.53 -11.38
C LYS A 366 7.98 19.87 -10.04
N LEU A 367 7.38 20.81 -9.33
CA LEU A 367 7.63 21.07 -7.91
C LEU A 367 6.44 20.52 -7.13
N SER A 368 6.71 19.67 -6.14
CA SER A 368 5.68 19.08 -5.29
C SER A 368 6.04 19.23 -3.83
N LEU A 369 5.04 19.47 -2.99
CA LEU A 369 5.15 19.37 -1.54
C LEU A 369 3.98 18.54 -1.05
N PHE A 370 4.28 17.42 -0.40
CA PHE A 370 3.29 16.65 0.35
C PHE A 370 3.60 16.76 1.83
N SER A 371 2.58 16.85 2.68
CA SER A 371 2.77 16.80 4.13
C SER A 371 1.60 16.12 4.81
N PHE A 372 1.92 15.33 5.83
CA PHE A 372 1.01 14.86 6.85
C PHE A 372 1.29 15.61 8.15
N TYR A 373 0.23 15.95 8.88
CA TYR A 373 0.31 16.48 10.25
C TYR A 373 -0.82 15.85 11.09
N SER A 374 -0.50 15.22 12.22
CA SER A 374 -1.49 14.74 13.19
C SER A 374 -1.74 15.81 14.23
N PRO A 375 -2.92 16.46 14.29
CA PRO A 375 -3.26 17.32 15.42
C PRO A 375 -3.42 16.56 16.74
N SER A 376 -3.59 15.24 16.69
CA SER A 376 -3.82 14.42 17.89
C SER A 376 -2.51 14.08 18.60
N ASP A 377 -1.46 13.80 17.82
CA ASP A 377 -0.15 13.42 18.34
C ASP A 377 0.87 14.57 18.24
N GLY A 378 0.61 15.57 17.38
CA GLY A 378 1.52 16.69 17.14
C GLY A 378 2.73 16.33 16.27
N ASP A 379 2.71 15.17 15.62
CA ASP A 379 3.75 14.69 14.71
C ASP A 379 3.45 15.04 13.24
N TYR A 380 4.49 14.96 12.39
CA TYR A 380 4.39 15.28 10.97
C TYR A 380 5.35 14.50 10.09
N LEU A 381 4.99 14.42 8.82
CA LEU A 381 5.89 14.11 7.70
C LEU A 381 5.82 15.27 6.70
N LEU A 382 6.97 15.70 6.20
CA LEU A 382 7.12 16.64 5.11
C LEU A 382 7.91 15.99 3.98
N ASN A 383 7.37 16.05 2.76
CA ASN A 383 7.95 15.47 1.56
C ASN A 383 7.98 16.48 0.40
N PRO A 384 9.02 17.34 0.32
CA PRO A 384 9.28 18.14 -0.87
C PRO A 384 9.90 17.26 -1.97
N GLU A 385 9.51 17.50 -3.21
CA GLU A 385 10.05 16.81 -4.40
C GLU A 385 10.19 17.78 -5.58
N ILE A 386 11.31 17.66 -6.29
CA ILE A 386 11.56 18.29 -7.58
C ILE A 386 11.78 17.18 -8.60
N LYS A 387 10.97 17.15 -9.65
CA LYS A 387 11.12 16.21 -10.79
C LYS A 387 11.34 16.99 -12.08
N TYR A 388 12.31 16.54 -12.88
CA TYR A 388 12.62 17.11 -14.18
C TYR A 388 12.62 16.02 -15.27
N ASN A 389 11.89 16.26 -16.36
CA ASN A 389 11.88 15.41 -17.54
C ASN A 389 12.95 15.92 -18.52
N PHE A 390 14.05 15.19 -18.71
CA PHE A 390 15.09 15.56 -19.68
C PHE A 390 14.69 15.28 -21.12
N SER A 391 13.83 14.27 -21.31
CA SER A 391 13.19 13.91 -22.57
C SER A 391 11.89 13.16 -22.26
N ASP A 392 11.18 12.70 -23.29
CA ASP A 392 9.98 11.87 -23.14
C ASP A 392 10.26 10.54 -22.43
N ASN A 393 11.52 10.09 -22.43
CA ASN A 393 11.93 8.78 -21.92
C ASN A 393 12.85 8.86 -20.70
N ILE A 394 13.36 10.05 -20.33
CA ILE A 394 14.31 10.20 -19.23
C ILE A 394 13.81 11.26 -18.27
N TRP A 395 13.71 10.89 -17.01
CA TRP A 395 13.43 11.84 -15.93
C TRP A 395 14.30 11.55 -14.71
N ALA A 396 14.55 12.59 -13.92
CA ALA A 396 15.10 12.44 -12.58
C ALA A 396 14.27 13.21 -11.56
N ALA A 397 14.30 12.75 -10.32
CA ALA A 397 13.68 13.42 -9.19
C ALA A 397 14.64 13.47 -8.00
N ILE A 398 14.54 14.53 -7.22
CA ILE A 398 15.14 14.66 -5.90
C ILE A 398 14.07 15.11 -4.93
N GLY A 399 14.02 14.50 -3.76
CA GLY A 399 13.13 14.90 -2.70
C GLY A 399 13.65 14.45 -1.35
N GLY A 400 12.92 14.75 -0.29
CA GLY A 400 13.28 14.30 1.05
C GLY A 400 12.07 13.85 1.84
N ASN A 401 12.29 13.02 2.85
CA ASN A 401 11.31 12.72 3.88
C ASN A 401 11.84 13.31 5.18
N ILE A 402 11.07 14.22 5.78
CA ILE A 402 11.42 14.92 7.02
C ILE A 402 10.32 14.61 8.03
N PHE A 403 10.69 13.99 9.14
CA PHE A 403 9.80 13.53 10.19
C PHE A 403 10.03 14.36 11.45
N GLY A 404 9.04 14.43 12.33
CA GLY A 404 9.25 15.02 13.65
C GLY A 404 7.97 15.33 14.40
N GLY A 405 8.14 15.85 15.60
CA GLY A 405 7.05 16.13 16.53
C GLY A 405 6.46 14.87 17.17
N GLY A 406 5.50 15.09 18.06
CA GLY A 406 4.82 14.04 18.82
C GLY A 406 5.71 13.17 19.70
N ASP A 407 5.16 12.04 20.12
CA ASP A 407 5.84 11.06 20.97
C ASP A 407 6.65 10.05 20.12
N GLU A 408 7.62 9.38 20.73
CA GLU A 408 8.47 8.40 20.05
C GLU A 408 7.71 7.20 19.47
N TRP A 409 6.49 6.92 19.93
CA TRP A 409 5.62 5.84 19.41
C TRP A 409 4.54 6.33 18.44
N SER A 410 4.43 7.65 18.22
CA SER A 410 3.45 8.22 17.29
C SER A 410 3.75 7.82 15.84
N GLN A 411 2.77 7.97 14.95
CA GLN A 411 2.83 7.47 13.57
C GLN A 411 4.08 7.97 12.82
N PHE A 412 4.41 9.25 12.96
CA PHE A 412 5.58 9.89 12.34
C PHE A 412 6.68 10.24 13.35
N GLY A 413 6.36 10.50 14.62
CA GLY A 413 7.37 10.80 15.63
C GLY A 413 8.35 9.66 15.86
N GLN A 414 7.91 8.40 15.68
CA GLN A 414 8.81 7.24 15.69
C GLN A 414 9.90 7.29 14.61
N PHE A 415 9.70 8.09 13.56
CA PHE A 415 10.63 8.26 12.45
C PHE A 415 11.50 9.51 12.56
N GLU A 416 11.46 10.29 13.65
CA GLU A 416 12.22 11.55 13.83
C GLU A 416 13.73 11.40 13.54
N LYS A 417 14.28 10.20 13.68
CA LYS A 417 15.68 9.86 13.41
C LYS A 417 15.97 9.35 12.00
N ASN A 418 15.00 9.43 11.08
CA ASN A 418 15.05 8.79 9.76
C ASN A 418 14.86 9.78 8.62
N ASP A 419 15.10 11.05 8.87
CA ASP A 419 15.14 12.07 7.84
C ASP A 419 16.09 11.63 6.72
N ASN A 420 15.58 11.62 5.49
CA ASN A 420 16.33 11.13 4.35
C ASN A 420 16.12 11.99 3.11
N LEU A 421 17.15 12.04 2.27
CA LEU A 421 17.14 12.67 0.96
C LEU A 421 17.24 11.58 -0.09
N TYR A 422 16.27 11.54 -1.00
CA TYR A 422 16.24 10.58 -2.10
C TYR A 422 16.47 11.22 -3.46
N ALA A 423 17.14 10.49 -4.33
CA ALA A 423 17.37 10.78 -5.73
C ALA A 423 16.95 9.57 -6.58
N GLN A 424 16.24 9.85 -7.66
CA GLN A 424 15.72 8.86 -8.58
C GLN A 424 16.09 9.27 -10.01
N MET A 425 16.49 8.33 -10.84
CA MET A 425 16.66 8.55 -12.28
C MET A 425 16.11 7.34 -13.03
N ARG A 426 15.27 7.60 -14.03
CA ARG A 426 14.61 6.56 -14.82
C ARG A 426 14.79 6.81 -16.31
N TYR A 427 15.06 5.73 -17.04
CA TYR A 427 14.96 5.64 -18.50
C TYR A 427 13.86 4.64 -18.89
N GLU A 428 12.86 5.09 -19.61
CA GLU A 428 11.70 4.31 -20.09
C GLU A 428 11.86 3.95 -21.57
N PHE A 429 11.41 2.76 -21.98
CA PHE A 429 11.52 2.26 -23.35
C PHE A 429 10.31 1.44 -23.82
#